data_AF-A0A3M2BZH8-F1
#
_entry.id   AF-A0A3M2BZH8-F1
#
_cell.length_a   1.000
_cell.length_b   1.000
_cell.length_c   1.000
_cell.angle_alpha   90.00
_cell.angle_beta   90.00
_cell.angle_gamma   90.00
#
_symmetry.space_group_name_H-M   'P 1'
#
loop_
_entity.id
_entity.type
_entity.pdbx_description
1 polymer ?
#
loop_
_entity_poly.entity_id
_entity_poly.type
_entity_poly.pdbx_seq_one_letter_code
_entity_poly.pdbx_strand_id
1 'polypeptide(L)' 'DPGRSVDFRAHRILYGENVSGFENVANLEALPEAGAYVVALPMKIGGGSGGPLRIVAFVPR' A
#
# COMPACT_ATOMS: atom_id res chain seq x y z
N ASP A 1 -13.00 3.00 -0.34
CA ASP A 1 -13.56 1.64 -0.27
C ASP A 1 -13.86 1.30 1.18
N PRO A 2 -15.13 1.21 1.61
CA PRO A 2 -15.43 0.59 2.90
C PRO A 2 -15.35 -0.92 2.70
N GLY A 3 -14.15 -1.49 2.86
CA GLY A 3 -13.90 -2.92 2.70
C GLY A 3 -14.99 -3.74 3.43
N ARG A 4 -15.66 -4.64 2.70
CA ARG A 4 -16.82 -5.39 3.20
C ARG A 4 -16.48 -6.52 4.19
N SER A 5 -15.19 -6.71 4.46
CA SER A 5 -14.69 -7.72 5.39
C SER A 5 -15.01 -7.30 6.82
N VAL A 6 -15.48 -8.25 7.62
CA VAL A 6 -15.73 -8.05 9.07
C VAL A 6 -14.60 -8.59 9.93
N ASP A 7 -13.78 -9.48 9.36
CA ASP A 7 -12.67 -10.16 10.02
C ASP A 7 -11.31 -9.50 9.75
N PHE A 8 -11.22 -8.62 8.75
CA PHE A 8 -10.05 -7.83 8.36
C PHE A 8 -8.75 -8.64 8.34
N ARG A 9 -8.79 -9.88 7.82
CA ARG A 9 -7.66 -10.82 7.90
C ARG A 9 -6.35 -10.27 7.35
N ALA A 10 -6.40 -9.53 6.24
CA ALA A 10 -5.22 -8.88 5.67
C ALA A 10 -4.59 -7.89 6.68
N HIS A 11 -5.41 -7.05 7.31
CA HIS A 11 -4.93 -6.09 8.33
C HIS A 11 -4.34 -6.83 9.54
N ARG A 12 -5.05 -7.84 10.05
CA ARG A 12 -4.61 -8.60 11.24
C ARG A 12 -3.28 -9.31 11.02
N ILE A 13 -3.13 -9.98 9.88
CA ILE A 13 -1.93 -10.75 9.56
C ILE A 13 -0.77 -9.82 9.20
N LEU A 14 -0.97 -8.90 8.25
CA LEU A 14 0.12 -8.03 7.77
C LEU A 14 0.60 -7.08 8.87
N TYR A 15 -0.31 -6.40 9.58
CA TYR A 15 0.09 -5.44 10.61
C TYR A 15 0.61 -6.12 11.87
N GLY A 16 0.15 -7.35 12.17
CA GLY A 16 0.75 -8.19 13.21
C GLY A 16 2.23 -8.50 12.95
N GLU A 17 2.60 -8.62 11.68
CA GLU A 17 3.98 -8.85 11.22
C GLU A 17 4.73 -7.54 10.85
N ASN A 18 4.20 -6.37 11.23
CA ASN A 18 4.76 -5.06 10.87
C ASN A 18 4.92 -4.79 9.37
N VAL A 19 4.09 -5.41 8.52
CA VAL A 19 4.06 -5.19 7.07
C VAL A 19 3.08 -4.09 6.74
N SER A 20 3.51 -3.05 6.02
CA SER A 20 2.64 -1.93 5.63
C SER A 20 1.62 -2.30 4.55
N GLY A 21 0.45 -1.67 4.59
CA GLY A 21 -0.60 -1.78 3.57
C GLY A 21 -0.81 -0.47 2.82
N PHE A 22 -1.15 -0.55 1.53
CA PHE A 22 -1.48 0.59 0.69
C PHE A 22 -2.83 0.35 0.00
N GLU A 23 -3.73 1.32 0.11
CA GLU A 23 -5.10 1.22 -0.40
C GLU A 23 -5.38 2.30 -1.44
N ASN A 24 -6.43 2.07 -2.26
CA ASN A 24 -6.86 2.99 -3.32
C ASN A 24 -5.73 3.34 -4.32
N VAL A 25 -4.85 2.38 -4.61
CA VAL A 25 -3.77 2.55 -5.60
C VAL A 25 -4.39 2.57 -7.00
N ALA A 26 -4.02 3.58 -7.80
CA ALA A 26 -4.48 3.74 -9.18
C ALA A 26 -3.43 3.26 -10.20
N ASN A 27 -3.86 3.08 -11.45
CA ASN A 27 -3.01 2.77 -12.61
C ASN A 27 -2.22 1.45 -12.50
N LEU A 28 -2.74 0.45 -11.78
CA LEU A 28 -2.09 -0.85 -11.65
C LEU A 28 -1.99 -1.57 -13.00
N GLU A 29 -2.92 -1.30 -13.91
CA GLU A 29 -2.95 -1.79 -15.29
C GLU A 29 -1.78 -1.30 -16.15
N ALA A 30 -1.06 -0.25 -15.72
CA ALA A 30 0.13 0.25 -16.38
C ALA A 30 1.44 -0.43 -15.89
N LEU A 31 1.35 -1.34 -14.92
CA LEU A 31 2.50 -2.05 -14.36
C LEU A 31 2.64 -3.46 -14.97
N PRO A 32 3.87 -3.93 -15.24
CA PRO A 32 4.10 -5.34 -15.54
C PRO A 32 3.85 -6.20 -14.29
N GLU A 33 3.56 -7.49 -14.49
CA GLU A 33 3.38 -8.44 -13.38
C GLU A 33 4.59 -8.51 -12.44
N ALA A 34 5.79 -8.25 -12.97
CA ALA A 34 7.04 -8.23 -12.20
C ALA A 34 8.04 -7.22 -12.79
N GLY A 35 9.01 -6.80 -11.97
CA GLY A 35 10.15 -5.96 -12.37
C GLY A 35 9.96 -4.45 -12.18
N ALA A 36 8.75 -3.99 -11.88
CA ALA A 36 8.54 -2.60 -11.46
C ALA A 36 9.14 -2.33 -10.07
N TYR A 37 9.66 -1.12 -9.86
CA TYR A 37 10.13 -0.67 -8.55
C TYR A 37 9.17 0.38 -7.98
N VAL A 38 8.63 0.14 -6.79
CA VAL A 38 7.60 0.99 -6.16
C VAL A 38 8.20 1.82 -5.03
N VAL A 39 7.88 3.12 -5.01
CA VAL A 39 8.18 4.03 -3.90
C VAL A 39 6.87 4.50 -3.28
N ALA A 40 6.67 4.17 -2.00
CA ALA A 40 5.48 4.49 -1.22
C ALA A 40 5.87 4.98 0.17
N LEU A 41 6.23 6.26 0.29
CA LEU A 41 6.72 6.86 1.53
C LEU A 41 5.58 7.64 2.23
N PRO A 42 5.03 7.14 3.36
CA PRO A 42 3.99 7.84 4.09
C PRO A 42 4.50 9.13 4.75
N MET A 43 3.56 10.05 5.03
CA MET A 43 3.87 11.25 5.82
C MET A 43 4.41 10.88 7.21
N LYS A 44 5.41 11.64 7.68
CA LYS A 44 6.02 11.44 9.00
C LYS A 44 5.15 12.06 10.10
N ILE A 45 4.07 11.36 10.45
CA ILE A 45 3.11 11.78 11.49
C ILE A 45 3.54 11.21 12.85
N GLY A 46 3.70 12.08 13.86
CA GLY A 46 4.06 11.64 15.22
C GLY A 46 2.98 10.75 15.83
N GLY A 47 3.33 9.52 16.21
CA GLY A 47 2.39 8.52 16.74
C GLY A 47 1.34 8.03 15.73
N GLY A 48 1.50 8.34 14.44
CA GLY A 48 0.54 7.98 13.40
C GLY A 48 0.51 6.47 13.11
N SER A 49 -0.69 5.92 12.91
CA SER A 49 -0.90 4.55 12.45
C SER A 49 -0.94 4.42 10.92
N GLY A 50 -1.01 5.55 10.21
CA GLY A 50 -1.08 5.64 8.76
C GLY A 50 -1.24 7.09 8.32
N GLY A 51 -1.19 7.34 7.01
CA GLY A 51 -1.37 8.67 6.44
C GLY A 51 -1.41 8.64 4.92
N PRO A 52 -1.91 9.69 4.27
CA PRO A 52 -1.90 9.78 2.82
C PRO A 52 -0.45 9.82 2.31
N LEU A 53 -0.25 9.34 1.08
CA LEU A 53 1.03 9.40 0.41
C LEU A 53 0.89 9.49 -1.10
N ARG A 54 1.98 9.87 -1.76
CA ARG A 54 2.11 9.75 -3.20
C ARG A 54 2.92 8.50 -3.53
N ILE A 55 2.25 7.48 -4.04
CA ILE A 55 2.88 6.26 -4.55
C ILE A 55 3.28 6.48 -6.00
N VAL A 56 4.49 6.05 -6.35
CA VAL A 56 5.00 6.06 -7.72
C VAL A 56 5.70 4.74 -8.04
N ALA A 57 5.71 4.36 -9.31
CA ALA A 57 6.41 3.18 -9.79
C ALA A 57 7.36 3.55 -10.93
N PHE A 58 8.54 2.95 -10.93
CA PHE A 58 9.48 2.95 -12.05
C PHE A 58 9.25 1.65 -12.82
N VAL A 59 8.84 1.76 -14.08
CA VAL A 59 8.52 0.63 -14.95
C VAL A 59 9.76 0.26 -15.76
N PRO A 60 10.19 -1.03 -15.77
CA PRO A 60 11.28 -1.49 -16.63
C PRO A 60 10.92 -1.28 -18.10
N ARG A 61 11.93 -1.01 -18.93
CA ARG A 61 11.76 -0.95 -20.39
C ARG A 61 11.63 -2.33 -21.00
#